data_AF-A0A526ZD98-F1
#
_entry.id   AF-A0A526ZD98-F1
#
_cell.length_a   1.000
_cell.length_b   1.000
_cell.length_c   1.000
_cell.angle_alpha   90.00
_cell.angle_beta   90.00
_cell.angle_gamma   90.00
#
_symmetry.space_group_name_H-M   'P 1'
#
loop_
_entity.id
_entity.type
_entity.pdbx_description
1 polymer ?
#
loop_
_entity_poly.entity_id
_entity_poly.type
_entity_poly.pdbx_seq_one_letter_code
_entity_poly.pdbx_strand_id
1 'polypeptide(L)'
;MTARFTITRLGSQGDGVAETETGELFIPFTLPGETVTAARERDRATLMSVLEASPLRIGPACRHFTECGGCAIQHLEAEAYHRWKRDKVAHALNSKGISCDIDALVPCAPQTRRRVVFTAR
;
A
#
# COMPACT_ATOMS: atom_id res chain seq x y z
N MET A 1 9.24 -10.23 16.70
CA MET A 1 8.13 -10.79 17.50
C MET A 1 6.87 -10.81 16.64
N THR A 2 6.13 -11.91 16.59
CA THR A 2 4.88 -11.99 15.81
C THR A 2 3.71 -11.55 16.68
N ALA A 3 2.89 -10.62 16.17
CA ALA A 3 1.71 -10.11 16.87
C ALA A 3 0.59 -9.78 15.88
N ARG A 4 -0.61 -9.53 16.42
CA ARG A 4 -1.77 -9.07 15.66
C ARG A 4 -1.74 -7.55 15.55
N PHE A 5 -2.07 -7.03 14.37
CA PHE A 5 -2.17 -5.60 14.12
C PHE A 5 -3.44 -5.28 13.32
N THR A 6 -4.02 -4.11 13.58
CA THR A 6 -5.09 -3.53 12.77
C THR A 6 -4.50 -2.42 11.93
N ILE A 7 -4.78 -2.45 10.63
CA ILE A 7 -4.26 -1.47 9.67
C ILE A 7 -5.22 -0.30 9.61
N THR A 8 -4.74 0.89 9.97
CA THR A 8 -5.56 2.10 10.07
C THR A 8 -5.60 2.87 8.75
N ARG A 9 -4.48 2.94 8.03
CA ARG A 9 -4.36 3.70 6.78
C ARG A 9 -3.30 3.13 5.83
N LEU A 10 -3.27 3.65 4.60
CA LEU A 10 -2.17 3.42 3.66
C LEU A 10 -1.10 4.49 3.85
N GLY A 11 0.15 4.04 3.88
CA GLY A 11 1.34 4.87 3.81
C GLY A 11 1.58 5.43 2.42
N SER A 12 2.57 6.33 2.32
CA SER A 12 2.92 6.98 1.06
C SER A 12 3.54 6.00 0.06
N GLN A 13 4.15 4.89 0.49
CA GLN A 13 4.74 3.89 -0.39
C GLN A 13 3.79 2.71 -0.69
N GLY A 14 2.55 2.76 -0.19
CA GLY A 14 1.54 1.72 -0.40
C GLY A 14 1.60 0.57 0.61
N ASP A 15 2.46 0.69 1.63
CA ASP A 15 2.41 -0.11 2.86
C ASP A 15 1.16 0.23 3.68
N GLY A 16 0.64 -0.74 4.43
CA GLY A 16 -0.35 -0.45 5.47
C GLY A 16 0.34 0.06 6.72
N VAL A 17 -0.31 0.97 7.43
CA VAL A 17 0.18 1.53 8.69
C VAL A 17 -0.71 1.04 9.83
N ALA A 18 -0.08 0.49 10.85
CA ALA A 18 -0.71 0.21 12.14
C ALA A 18 -0.17 1.22 13.17
N GLU A 19 -1.06 1.72 14.02
CA GLU A 19 -0.68 2.55 15.17
C GLU A 19 -0.31 1.64 16.35
N THR A 20 0.85 1.86 16.94
CA THR A 20 1.31 1.11 18.10
C THR A 20 1.78 2.06 19.20
N GLU A 21 1.94 1.56 20.43
CA GLU A 21 2.42 2.35 21.57
C GLU A 21 3.81 2.99 21.35
N THR A 22 4.59 2.44 20.42
CA THR A 22 5.95 2.91 20.09
C THR A 22 6.00 3.69 18.78
N GLY A 23 4.83 4.09 18.25
CA GLY A 23 4.68 4.83 17.01
C GLY A 23 4.11 4.00 15.86
N GLU A 24 4.23 4.53 14.66
CA GLU A 24 3.72 3.92 13.44
C GLU A 24 4.52 2.67 13.07
N LEU A 25 3.81 1.62 12.65
CA LEU A 25 4.37 0.36 12.16
C LEU A 25 3.97 0.15 10.70
N PHE A 26 4.96 0.05 9.82
CA PHE A 26 4.75 -0.09 8.39
C PHE A 26 4.76 -1.57 7.97
N ILE A 27 3.63 -2.04 7.41
CA ILE A 27 3.41 -3.45 7.03
C ILE A 27 3.06 -3.53 5.54
N PRO A 28 4.04 -3.83 4.66
CA PRO A 28 3.79 -3.99 3.23
C PRO A 28 2.71 -5.04 2.93
N PHE A 29 2.01 -4.87 1.80
CA PHE A 29 0.99 -5.81 1.29
C PHE A 29 -0.29 -5.94 2.14
N THR A 30 -0.54 -4.94 2.99
CA THR A 30 -1.76 -4.81 3.79
C THR A 30 -2.56 -3.58 3.40
N LEU A 31 -3.85 -3.55 3.72
CA LEU A 31 -4.80 -2.47 3.39
C LEU A 31 -5.53 -1.96 4.64
N PRO A 32 -6.08 -0.74 4.60
CA PRO A 32 -6.86 -0.19 5.71
C PRO A 32 -8.10 -1.04 6.00
N GLY A 33 -8.39 -1.19 7.28
CA GLY A 33 -9.48 -2.04 7.77
C GLY A 33 -9.12 -3.52 7.92
N GLU A 34 -7.87 -3.91 7.65
CA GLU A 34 -7.44 -5.29 7.83
C GLU A 34 -6.98 -5.58 9.25
N THR A 35 -7.28 -6.81 9.69
CA THR A 35 -6.63 -7.43 10.85
C THR A 35 -5.63 -8.45 10.34
N VAL A 36 -4.35 -8.31 10.72
CA VAL A 36 -3.25 -9.14 10.23
C VAL A 36 -2.42 -9.71 11.36
N THR A 37 -1.70 -10.81 11.11
CA THR A 37 -0.52 -11.16 11.90
C THR A 37 0.74 -10.76 11.15
N ALA A 38 1.69 -10.13 11.85
CA ALA A 38 2.95 -9.71 11.27
C ALA A 38 4.11 -9.88 12.25
N ALA A 39 5.29 -10.18 11.70
CA ALA A 39 6.54 -10.28 12.46
C ALA A 39 7.22 -8.90 12.47
N ARG A 40 7.19 -8.23 13.62
CA ARG A 40 7.75 -6.88 13.79
C ARG A 40 9.28 -6.90 13.91
N GLU A 41 9.90 -5.99 13.17
CA GLU A 41 11.30 -5.61 13.19
C GLU A 41 11.41 -4.08 13.18
N ARG A 42 11.66 -3.48 14.36
CA ARG A 42 11.71 -2.02 14.59
C ARG A 42 10.40 -1.31 14.19
N ASP A 43 10.46 -0.46 13.18
CA ASP A 43 9.37 0.35 12.61
C ASP A 43 8.67 -0.35 11.44
N ARG A 44 9.12 -1.55 11.04
CA ARG A 44 8.50 -2.34 9.98
C ARG A 44 8.05 -3.70 10.48
N ALA A 45 7.12 -4.32 9.78
CA ALA A 45 6.77 -5.72 10.00
C ALA A 45 6.57 -6.47 8.69
N THR A 46 6.95 -7.75 8.72
CA THR A 46 6.68 -8.67 7.61
C THR A 46 5.30 -9.28 7.82
N LEU A 47 4.40 -9.11 6.86
CA LEU A 47 3.08 -9.73 6.86
C LEU A 47 3.20 -11.26 6.89
N MET A 48 2.57 -11.90 7.87
CA MET A 48 2.51 -13.36 8.01
C MET A 48 1.17 -13.91 7.50
N SER A 49 0.06 -13.29 7.90
CA SER A 49 -1.27 -13.63 7.39
C SER A 49 -2.26 -12.49 7.52
N VAL A 50 -3.24 -12.45 6.62
CA VAL A 50 -4.43 -11.59 6.74
C VAL A 50 -5.52 -12.41 7.42
N LEU A 51 -5.98 -11.97 8.59
CA LEU A 51 -7.05 -12.63 9.35
C LEU A 51 -8.42 -12.14 8.91
N GLU A 52 -8.53 -10.83 8.68
CA GLU A 52 -9.74 -10.16 8.18
C GLU A 52 -9.32 -9.25 7.03
N ALA A 53 -9.85 -9.53 5.84
CA ALA A 53 -9.52 -8.79 4.63
C ALA A 53 -10.36 -7.52 4.51
N SER A 54 -9.75 -6.46 3.99
CA SER A 54 -10.47 -5.24 3.62
C SER A 54 -11.45 -5.55 2.49
N PRO A 55 -12.65 -4.95 2.46
CA PRO A 55 -13.55 -5.07 1.31
C PRO A 55 -12.93 -4.49 0.02
N LEU A 56 -11.89 -3.66 0.16
CA LEU A 56 -11.13 -3.08 -0.95
C LEU A 56 -10.03 -4.02 -1.49
N ARG A 57 -9.82 -5.19 -0.85
CA ARG A 57 -8.83 -6.16 -1.27
C ARG A 57 -9.33 -6.93 -2.50
N ILE A 58 -8.49 -6.98 -3.54
CA ILE A 58 -8.68 -7.84 -4.70
C ILE A 58 -7.53 -8.83 -4.85
N GLY A 59 -7.75 -9.90 -5.62
CA GLY A 59 -6.67 -10.76 -6.07
C GLY A 59 -5.69 -9.99 -6.96
N PRO A 60 -4.38 -10.00 -6.68
CA PRO A 60 -3.40 -9.29 -7.50
C PRO A 60 -3.34 -9.90 -8.90
N ALA A 61 -3.21 -9.05 -9.93
CA ALA A 61 -3.15 -9.51 -11.32
C ALA A 61 -1.86 -10.30 -11.64
N CYS A 62 -0.76 -10.04 -10.92
CA CYS A 62 0.52 -10.73 -11.11
C CYS A 62 0.72 -11.81 -10.04
N ARG A 63 0.95 -13.05 -10.48
CA ARG A 63 1.28 -14.18 -9.58
C ARG A 63 2.56 -14.00 -8.75
N HIS A 64 3.47 -13.11 -9.17
CA HIS A 64 4.73 -12.84 -8.48
C HIS A 64 4.63 -11.65 -7.51
N PHE A 65 3.43 -11.07 -7.36
CA PHE A 65 3.19 -9.97 -6.42
C PHE A 65 3.59 -10.41 -5.01
N THR A 66 4.14 -9.48 -4.22
CA THR A 66 4.81 -9.69 -2.91
C THR A 66 6.24 -10.23 -2.96
N GLU A 67 6.62 -11.00 -3.98
CA GLU A 67 7.95 -11.61 -4.07
C GLU A 67 8.93 -10.86 -5.00
N CYS A 68 8.47 -10.44 -6.19
CA CYS A 68 9.36 -9.89 -7.22
C CYS A 68 9.83 -8.44 -6.96
N GLY A 69 9.23 -7.74 -5.99
CA GLY A 69 9.54 -6.35 -5.66
C GLY A 69 9.11 -5.29 -6.69
N GLY A 70 8.49 -5.69 -7.80
CA GLY A 70 8.19 -4.78 -8.92
C GLY A 70 6.95 -3.91 -8.76
N CYS A 71 6.04 -4.26 -7.85
CA CYS A 71 4.78 -3.55 -7.59
C CYS A 71 4.47 -3.56 -6.09
N ALA A 72 3.90 -2.47 -5.58
CA ALA A 72 3.64 -2.30 -4.15
C ALA A 72 2.21 -2.67 -3.71
N ILE A 73 1.20 -2.44 -4.57
CA ILE A 73 -0.22 -2.38 -4.14
C ILE A 73 -1.21 -3.00 -5.14
N GLN A 74 -0.84 -4.09 -5.82
CA GLN A 74 -1.75 -4.74 -6.78
C GLN A 74 -2.99 -5.37 -6.13
N HIS A 75 -2.99 -5.52 -4.82
CA HIS A 75 -4.08 -6.09 -4.03
C HIS A 75 -5.17 -5.08 -3.64
N LEU A 76 -5.06 -3.81 -4.07
CA LEU A 76 -6.09 -2.78 -3.85
C LEU A 76 -6.97 -2.62 -5.09
N GLU A 77 -8.29 -2.52 -4.90
CA GLU A 77 -9.22 -2.24 -6.00
C GLU A 77 -8.90 -0.90 -6.72
N ALA A 78 -9.26 -0.83 -8.00
CA ALA A 78 -8.86 0.27 -8.87
C ALA A 78 -9.35 1.65 -8.37
N GLU A 79 -10.60 1.74 -7.93
CA GLU A 79 -11.18 3.01 -7.53
C GLU A 79 -10.59 3.54 -6.21
N ALA A 80 -10.35 2.65 -5.24
CA ALA A 80 -9.59 3.00 -4.04
C ALA A 80 -8.14 3.40 -4.36
N TYR A 81 -7.50 2.75 -5.33
CA TYR A 81 -6.16 3.14 -5.78
C TYR A 81 -6.14 4.54 -6.42
N HIS A 82 -7.15 4.87 -7.24
CA HIS A 82 -7.30 6.20 -7.84
C HIS A 82 -7.45 7.28 -6.76
N ARG A 83 -8.37 7.07 -5.80
CA ARG A 83 -8.53 7.98 -4.65
C ARG A 83 -7.23 8.14 -3.87
N TRP A 84 -6.60 7.04 -3.47
CA TRP A 84 -5.34 7.10 -2.71
C TRP A 84 -4.26 7.91 -3.42
N LYS A 85 -4.09 7.73 -4.73
CA LYS A 85 -3.14 8.53 -5.52
C LYS A 85 -3.50 10.01 -5.59
N ARG A 86 -4.79 10.32 -5.76
CA ARG A 86 -5.27 11.71 -5.78
C ARG A 86 -5.05 12.37 -4.42
N ASP A 87 -5.37 11.67 -3.34
CA ASP A 87 -5.25 12.16 -1.96
C ASP A 87 -3.79 12.44 -1.58
N LYS A 88 -2.83 11.67 -2.12
CA LYS A 88 -1.40 11.98 -1.95
C LYS A 88 -1.03 13.36 -2.50
N VAL A 89 -1.56 13.72 -3.68
CA VAL A 89 -1.32 15.04 -4.28
C VAL A 89 -2.02 16.12 -3.47
N ALA A 90 -3.29 15.88 -3.09
CA ALA A 90 -4.06 16.80 -2.26
C ALA A 90 -3.36 17.11 -0.93
N HIS A 91 -2.91 16.07 -0.23
CA HIS A 91 -2.21 16.22 1.04
C HIS A 91 -0.89 17.00 0.88
N ALA A 92 -0.12 16.71 -0.18
CA ALA A 92 1.12 17.42 -0.45
C ALA A 92 0.90 18.93 -0.70
N LEU A 93 -0.11 19.29 -1.50
CA LEU A 93 -0.45 20.69 -1.80
C LEU A 93 -0.99 21.42 -0.56
N ASN A 94 -1.91 20.79 0.16
CA ASN A 94 -2.48 21.35 1.39
C ASN A 94 -1.41 21.58 2.47
N SER A 95 -0.42 20.69 2.59
CA SER A 95 0.71 20.86 3.53
C SER A 95 1.55 22.11 3.27
N LYS A 96 1.42 22.72 2.09
CA LYS A 96 2.08 23.96 1.67
C LYS A 96 1.12 25.15 1.56
N GLY A 97 -0.14 24.98 1.96
CA GLY A 97 -1.17 26.03 1.88
C GLY A 97 -1.61 26.34 0.45
N ILE A 98 -1.38 25.44 -0.51
CA ILE A 98 -1.78 25.62 -1.90
C ILE A 98 -3.19 25.03 -2.09
N SER A 99 -4.17 25.91 -2.35
CA SER A 99 -5.55 25.52 -2.65
C SER A 99 -5.77 25.51 -4.17
N CYS A 100 -6.07 24.34 -4.73
CA CYS A 100 -6.48 24.20 -6.13
C CYS A 100 -7.38 22.97 -6.31
N ASP A 101 -8.13 22.97 -7.40
CA ASP A 101 -8.89 21.79 -7.82
C ASP A 101 -7.93 20.71 -8.32
N ILE A 102 -8.23 19.45 -7.98
CA ILE A 102 -7.45 18.28 -8.39
C ILE A 102 -8.38 17.37 -9.17
N ASP A 103 -8.09 17.21 -10.46
CA ASP A 103 -8.87 16.35 -11.34
C ASP A 103 -8.77 14.87 -10.96
N ALA A 104 -9.63 14.07 -11.58
CA ALA A 104 -9.57 12.62 -11.48
C ALA A 104 -8.22 12.09 -12.01
N LEU A 105 -7.75 11.00 -11.40
CA LEU A 105 -6.54 10.34 -11.87
C LEU A 105 -6.74 9.76 -13.27
N VAL A 106 -5.81 10.03 -14.19
CA VAL A 106 -5.70 9.34 -15.47
C VAL A 106 -4.83 8.08 -15.29
N PRO A 107 -5.40 6.86 -15.35
CA PRO A 107 -4.65 5.65 -15.09
C PRO A 107 -3.79 5.23 -16.29
N CYS A 108 -2.62 4.66 -16.02
CA CYS A 108 -1.85 3.96 -17.04
C CYS A 108 -2.48 2.61 -17.32
N ALA A 109 -2.61 2.25 -18.60
CA ALA A 109 -3.07 0.91 -18.99
C ALA A 109 -2.08 -0.17 -18.50
N PRO A 110 -2.57 -1.38 -18.19
CA PRO A 110 -1.72 -2.54 -17.94
C PRO A 110 -0.75 -2.81 -19.10
N GLN A 111 0.35 -3.52 -18.83
CA GLN A 111 1.31 -3.98 -19.85
C GLN A 111 2.02 -2.84 -20.65
N THR A 112 2.07 -1.62 -20.11
CA THR A 112 2.71 -0.46 -20.76
C THR A 112 4.21 -0.30 -20.44
N ARG A 113 4.79 -1.14 -19.56
CA ARG A 113 6.21 -1.09 -19.19
C ARG A 113 7.09 -1.49 -20.39
N ARG A 114 7.91 -0.56 -20.89
CA ARG A 114 8.77 -0.76 -22.10
C ARG A 114 10.19 -1.23 -21.82
N ARG A 115 10.62 -1.30 -20.55
CA ARG A 115 11.96 -1.74 -20.14
C ARG A 115 11.89 -2.45 -18.80
N VAL A 116 12.69 -3.51 -18.66
CA VAL A 116 12.93 -4.23 -17.40
C VAL A 116 14.42 -4.51 -17.28
N VAL A 117 14.92 -4.49 -16.05
CA VAL A 117 16.28 -4.95 -15.71
C VAL A 117 16.11 -6.17 -14.83
N PHE A 118 16.70 -7.29 -15.24
CA PHE A 118 16.75 -8.51 -14.44
C PHE A 118 18.12 -8.61 -13.79
N THR A 119 18.14 -8.85 -12.48
CA THR A 119 19.37 -9.14 -11.73
C THR A 119 19.49 -10.65 -11.59
N ALA A 120 20.60 -11.21 -12.04
CA ALA A 120 21.00 -12.59 -11.75
C ALA A 120 22.20 -12.54 -10.79
N ARG A 121 22.22 -13.43 -9.80
CA ARG A 121 23.33 -13.62 -8.86
C ARG A 121 23.95 -14.99 -9.10
#